data_AF-A0A7S1EG60-F1
#
_entry.id   AF-A0A7S1EG60-F1
#
_cell.length_a   1.000
_cell.length_b   1.000
_cell.length_c   1.000
_cell.angle_alpha   90.00
_cell.angle_beta   90.00
_cell.angle_gamma   90.00
#
_symmetry.space_group_name_H-M   'P 1'
#
loop_
_entity.id
_entity.type
_entity.pdbx_description
1 polymer ?
#
loop_
_entity_poly.entity_id
_entity_poly.type
_entity_poly.pdbx_seq_one_letter_code
_entity_poly.pdbx_strand_id
1 'polypeptide(L)'
;VQWGNTAVYDFGLEVMRGFPPHALFLSMTDLVTNSVRYAQTCHHIRQDILVLDQNLMSADWFVSKQARNAPGVAFPRALYWPSREDGFDMREFVDSNYGKFRIFTFSGAKDPSHLKAGYAAVPFGYAEEIVRPMDDANLTPWQVNSSMWAESVAWHMPRTPPFVALAIDKYPEGTWEYKALDEYFTAMSRYGEFAFKVAEEYPASALPACVTVYAQAVADWGVRGRCGCSLDGHVTFLKGLGLCHYKMLQMGMGDTPRNLVA
;
A
#
# COMPACT_ATOMS: atom_id res chain seq x y z
N VAL A 1 28.31 -13.03 8.07
CA VAL A 1 27.16 -12.40 8.77
C VAL A 1 27.64 -11.06 9.31
N GLN A 2 27.13 -9.96 8.78
CA GLN A 2 27.49 -8.62 9.24
C GLN A 2 26.62 -8.31 10.46
N TRP A 3 27.23 -8.17 11.64
CA TRP A 3 26.51 -7.85 12.86
C TRP A 3 25.91 -6.44 12.78
N GLY A 4 24.62 -6.30 13.10
CA GLY A 4 23.95 -4.98 13.23
C GLY A 4 23.27 -4.42 11.99
N ASN A 5 23.10 -5.18 10.91
CA ASN A 5 22.24 -4.75 9.80
C ASN A 5 20.79 -5.20 10.03
N THR A 6 19.91 -4.26 10.38
CA THR A 6 18.50 -4.51 10.69
C THR A 6 17.55 -4.00 9.63
N ALA A 7 18.02 -3.37 8.55
CA ALA A 7 17.16 -2.62 7.63
C ALA A 7 16.04 -3.46 7.01
N VAL A 8 16.34 -4.69 6.58
CA VAL A 8 15.33 -5.62 6.01
C VAL A 8 14.34 -6.11 7.07
N TYR A 9 14.82 -6.33 8.30
CA TYR A 9 13.95 -6.69 9.43
C TYR A 9 13.02 -5.52 9.79
N ASP A 10 13.58 -4.33 9.96
CA ASP A 10 12.84 -3.11 10.26
C ASP A 10 11.82 -2.82 9.16
N PHE A 11 12.17 -3.02 7.88
CA PHE A 11 11.23 -2.94 6.77
C PHE A 11 10.03 -3.89 6.94
N GLY A 12 10.26 -5.15 7.29
CA GLY A 12 9.18 -6.09 7.59
C GLY A 12 8.25 -5.62 8.71
N LEU A 13 8.80 -4.95 9.74
CA LEU A 13 8.00 -4.34 10.81
C LEU A 13 7.19 -3.14 10.32
N GLU A 14 7.81 -2.25 9.54
CA GLU A 14 7.16 -1.05 9.02
C GLU A 14 6.02 -1.38 8.05
N VAL A 15 6.18 -2.43 7.22
CA VAL A 15 5.11 -2.91 6.32
C VAL A 15 3.84 -3.25 7.09
N MET A 16 3.96 -3.94 8.23
CA MET A 16 2.82 -4.36 9.04
C MET A 16 2.31 -3.28 10.00
N ARG A 17 3.14 -2.27 10.35
CA ARG A 17 2.87 -1.34 11.45
C ARG A 17 1.51 -0.66 11.34
N GLY A 18 1.15 -0.19 10.14
CA GLY A 18 -0.09 0.55 9.92
C GLY A 18 -1.34 -0.32 9.92
N PHE A 19 -1.23 -1.61 9.64
CA PHE A 19 -2.40 -2.45 9.40
C PHE A 19 -3.28 -2.61 10.64
N PRO A 20 -4.61 -2.62 10.45
CA PRO A 20 -5.56 -2.93 11.51
C PRO A 20 -5.37 -4.35 12.04
N PRO A 21 -5.86 -4.66 13.25
CA PRO A 21 -5.92 -6.04 13.74
C PRO A 21 -6.70 -6.94 12.79
N HIS A 22 -6.29 -8.21 12.68
CA HIS A 22 -6.99 -9.21 11.86
C HIS A 22 -7.09 -8.83 10.37
N ALA A 23 -6.06 -8.17 9.84
CA ALA A 23 -5.94 -7.88 8.41
C ALA A 23 -5.54 -9.13 7.60
N LEU A 24 -5.94 -9.15 6.33
CA LEU A 24 -5.48 -10.10 5.32
C LEU A 24 -4.56 -9.38 4.34
N PHE A 25 -3.31 -9.77 4.28
CA PHE A 25 -2.28 -9.16 3.46
C PHE A 25 -1.82 -10.08 2.33
N LEU A 26 -1.93 -9.59 1.09
CA LEU A 26 -1.57 -10.27 -0.13
C LEU A 26 -0.25 -9.67 -0.67
N SER A 27 0.83 -10.42 -0.59
CA SER A 27 2.14 -10.02 -1.13
C SER A 27 2.45 -10.76 -2.43
N MET A 28 3.25 -10.15 -3.30
CA MET A 28 3.74 -10.77 -4.54
C MET A 28 5.26 -10.67 -4.69
N THR A 29 5.98 -10.07 -3.74
CA THR A 29 7.43 -9.84 -3.83
C THR A 29 8.21 -10.60 -2.77
N ASP A 30 9.37 -11.12 -3.14
CA ASP A 30 10.23 -11.90 -2.24
C ASP A 30 10.66 -11.10 -1.01
N LEU A 31 11.03 -9.82 -1.18
CA LEU A 31 11.48 -8.97 -0.09
C LEU A 31 10.39 -8.83 0.98
N VAL A 32 9.18 -8.43 0.57
CA VAL A 32 8.09 -8.17 1.49
C VAL A 32 7.61 -9.45 2.15
N THR A 33 7.34 -10.49 1.35
CA THR A 33 6.86 -11.77 1.87
C THR A 33 7.83 -12.34 2.91
N ASN A 34 9.13 -12.39 2.61
CA ASN A 34 10.10 -13.02 3.50
C ASN A 34 10.42 -12.15 4.72
N SER A 35 10.50 -10.82 4.58
CA SER A 35 10.76 -9.92 5.71
C SER A 35 9.62 -9.98 6.73
N VAL A 36 8.37 -9.95 6.25
CA VAL A 36 7.17 -10.06 7.09
C VAL A 36 7.09 -11.45 7.74
N ARG A 37 7.27 -12.53 6.97
CA ARG A 37 7.25 -13.90 7.52
C ARG A 37 8.36 -14.13 8.54
N TYR A 38 9.54 -13.55 8.34
CA TYR A 38 10.63 -13.64 9.31
C TYR A 38 10.25 -12.95 10.63
N ALA A 39 9.72 -11.72 10.58
CA ALA A 39 9.23 -11.02 11.77
C ALA A 39 8.11 -11.80 12.48
N GLN A 40 7.20 -12.40 11.73
CA GLN A 40 6.12 -13.21 12.29
C GLN A 40 6.63 -14.53 12.89
N THR A 41 7.41 -15.30 12.13
CA THR A 41 7.76 -16.68 12.51
C THR A 41 8.88 -16.72 13.55
N CYS A 42 9.88 -15.85 13.42
CA CYS A 42 11.04 -15.86 14.30
C CYS A 42 10.90 -14.93 15.51
N HIS A 43 10.15 -13.84 15.37
CA HIS A 43 10.01 -12.82 16.42
C HIS A 43 8.58 -12.67 16.97
N HIS A 44 7.63 -13.47 16.46
CA HIS A 44 6.23 -13.48 16.93
C HIS A 44 5.55 -12.10 16.86
N ILE A 45 5.98 -11.23 15.94
CA ILE A 45 5.40 -9.92 15.75
C ILE A 45 4.12 -10.05 14.92
N ARG A 46 3.07 -9.30 15.30
CA ARG A 46 1.80 -9.15 14.53
C ARG A 46 1.26 -10.47 13.96
N GLN A 47 1.14 -11.49 14.82
CA GLN A 47 0.54 -12.79 14.46
C GLN A 47 -0.96 -12.68 14.11
N ASP A 48 -1.58 -11.54 14.42
CA ASP A 48 -2.96 -11.22 14.07
C ASP A 48 -3.15 -10.95 12.56
N ILE A 49 -2.09 -10.63 11.81
CA ILE A 49 -2.17 -10.37 10.37
C ILE A 49 -1.94 -11.68 9.61
N LEU A 50 -2.87 -12.05 8.74
CA LEU A 50 -2.71 -13.18 7.84
C LEU A 50 -1.97 -12.74 6.59
N VAL A 51 -0.91 -13.46 6.21
CA VAL A 51 -0.05 -13.11 5.08
C VAL A 51 -0.07 -14.22 4.04
N LEU A 52 -0.60 -13.91 2.86
CA LEU A 52 -0.63 -14.82 1.71
C LEU A 52 0.27 -14.30 0.61
N ASP A 53 0.97 -15.23 -0.01
CA ASP A 53 1.81 -14.94 -1.17
C ASP A 53 1.04 -15.31 -2.44
N GLN A 54 0.75 -14.33 -3.28
CA GLN A 54 -0.01 -14.49 -4.52
C GLN A 54 0.70 -15.43 -5.51
N ASN A 55 2.03 -15.49 -5.52
CA ASN A 55 2.82 -16.43 -6.32
C ASN A 55 2.63 -17.85 -5.85
N LEU A 56 2.69 -18.07 -4.54
CA LEU A 56 2.45 -19.39 -3.98
C LEU A 56 0.99 -19.82 -4.13
N MET A 57 0.02 -18.91 -4.05
CA MET A 57 -1.41 -19.21 -4.27
C MET A 57 -1.71 -19.79 -5.66
N SER A 58 -0.85 -19.57 -6.65
CA SER A 58 -0.98 -20.15 -7.99
C SER A 58 -0.49 -21.60 -8.09
N ALA A 59 0.11 -22.15 -7.04
CA ALA A 59 0.56 -23.53 -7.04
C ALA A 59 -0.58 -24.49 -6.64
N ASP A 60 -0.71 -25.61 -7.36
CA ASP A 60 -1.78 -26.61 -7.16
C ASP A 60 -1.82 -27.19 -5.72
N TRP A 61 -0.70 -27.14 -5.01
CA TRP A 61 -0.60 -27.61 -3.62
C TRP A 61 -0.95 -26.55 -2.58
N PHE A 62 -1.06 -25.27 -2.95
CA PHE A 62 -1.16 -24.18 -1.97
C PHE A 62 -2.42 -24.29 -1.13
N VAL A 63 -3.59 -24.31 -1.77
CA VAL A 63 -4.86 -24.36 -1.02
C VAL A 63 -4.96 -25.66 -0.22
N SER A 64 -4.58 -26.80 -0.81
CA SER A 64 -4.68 -28.09 -0.13
C SER A 64 -3.69 -28.29 1.03
N LYS A 65 -2.56 -27.58 1.06
CA LYS A 65 -1.49 -27.78 2.06
C LYS A 65 -1.26 -26.58 2.98
N GLN A 66 -1.43 -25.36 2.49
CA GLN A 66 -1.11 -24.12 3.22
C GLN A 66 -2.33 -23.34 3.69
N ALA A 67 -3.52 -23.53 3.11
CA ALA A 67 -4.70 -22.76 3.53
C ALA A 67 -5.02 -22.92 5.04
N ARG A 68 -4.65 -24.05 5.65
CA ARG A 68 -4.78 -24.29 7.09
C ARG A 68 -4.04 -23.27 7.97
N ASN A 69 -3.02 -22.60 7.43
CA ASN A 69 -2.24 -21.58 8.13
C ASN A 69 -2.88 -20.18 8.03
N ALA A 70 -4.00 -20.05 7.31
CA ALA A 70 -4.77 -18.82 7.16
C ALA A 70 -6.22 -19.05 7.62
N PRO A 71 -6.44 -19.23 8.94
CA PRO A 71 -7.76 -19.57 9.48
C PRO A 71 -8.81 -18.51 9.11
N GLY A 72 -9.98 -18.97 8.65
CA GLY A 72 -11.10 -18.12 8.28
C GLY A 72 -11.05 -17.57 6.84
N VAL A 73 -9.89 -17.64 6.16
CA VAL A 73 -9.79 -17.24 4.75
C VAL A 73 -10.49 -18.28 3.88
N ALA A 74 -11.42 -17.80 3.04
CA ALA A 74 -12.12 -18.61 2.06
C ALA A 74 -11.38 -18.55 0.72
N PHE A 75 -10.95 -19.71 0.22
CA PHE A 75 -10.39 -19.84 -1.12
C PHE A 75 -11.51 -20.29 -2.07
N PRO A 76 -11.86 -19.52 -3.12
CA PRO A 76 -12.99 -19.86 -3.99
C PRO A 76 -12.79 -21.17 -4.74
N ARG A 77 -11.54 -21.45 -5.14
CA ARG A 77 -11.11 -22.64 -5.89
C ARG A 77 -9.70 -23.09 -5.45
N ALA A 78 -9.14 -24.06 -6.16
CA ALA A 78 -7.90 -24.73 -5.76
C ALA A 78 -6.61 -23.91 -5.96
N LEU A 79 -6.59 -22.94 -6.87
CA LEU A 79 -5.43 -22.07 -7.09
C LEU A 79 -5.82 -20.70 -7.66
N TYR A 80 -5.01 -19.70 -7.35
CA TYR A 80 -5.15 -18.35 -7.90
C TYR A 80 -4.56 -18.31 -9.32
N TRP A 81 -5.39 -18.55 -10.34
CA TRP A 81 -4.99 -18.59 -11.74
C TRP A 81 -6.14 -18.17 -12.67
N PRO A 82 -6.32 -16.86 -12.91
CA PRO A 82 -7.50 -16.32 -13.61
C PRO A 82 -7.74 -16.88 -15.02
N SER A 83 -6.70 -17.35 -15.71
CA SER A 83 -6.80 -17.90 -17.07
C SER A 83 -7.15 -19.39 -17.12
N ARG A 84 -7.27 -20.08 -15.97
CA ARG A 84 -7.56 -21.51 -15.88
C ARG A 84 -9.01 -21.71 -15.43
N GLU A 85 -9.66 -22.75 -15.95
CA GLU A 85 -11.04 -23.09 -15.61
C GLU A 85 -11.21 -23.53 -14.13
N ASP A 86 -10.18 -24.17 -13.57
CA ASP A 86 -10.13 -24.59 -12.17
C ASP A 86 -9.52 -23.54 -11.23
N GLY A 87 -9.07 -22.40 -11.77
CA GLY A 87 -8.49 -21.30 -11.03
C GLY A 87 -9.52 -20.24 -10.67
N PHE A 88 -9.27 -19.51 -9.57
CA PHE A 88 -10.05 -18.33 -9.21
C PHE A 88 -9.34 -17.04 -9.63
N ASP A 89 -10.08 -15.93 -9.71
CA ASP A 89 -9.53 -14.58 -9.91
C ASP A 89 -9.55 -13.71 -8.64
N MET A 90 -8.90 -12.54 -8.67
CA MET A 90 -8.86 -11.66 -7.49
C MET A 90 -10.26 -11.21 -7.04
N ARG A 91 -11.19 -10.99 -7.98
CA ARG A 91 -12.58 -10.65 -7.64
C ARG A 91 -13.21 -11.75 -6.79
N GLU A 92 -13.20 -13.00 -7.26
CA GLU A 92 -13.79 -14.12 -6.54
C GLU A 92 -13.16 -14.27 -5.13
N PHE A 93 -11.85 -14.07 -5.03
CA PHE A 93 -11.12 -14.12 -3.76
C PHE A 93 -11.56 -13.00 -2.81
N VAL A 94 -11.61 -11.75 -3.28
CA VAL A 94 -12.05 -10.60 -2.48
C VAL A 94 -13.51 -10.79 -2.07
N ASP A 95 -14.41 -11.13 -3.00
CA ASP A 95 -15.84 -11.37 -2.72
C ASP A 95 -16.05 -12.44 -1.62
N SER A 96 -15.24 -13.49 -1.61
CA SER A 96 -15.35 -14.59 -0.63
C SER A 96 -14.87 -14.23 0.78
N ASN A 97 -14.05 -13.19 0.89
CA ASN A 97 -13.39 -12.76 2.14
C ASN A 97 -13.85 -11.38 2.61
N TYR A 98 -14.61 -10.67 1.79
CA TYR A 98 -15.15 -9.36 2.11
C TYR A 98 -16.02 -9.42 3.37
N GLY A 99 -15.90 -8.39 4.21
CA GLY A 99 -16.59 -8.32 5.51
C GLY A 99 -16.01 -9.22 6.60
N LYS A 100 -15.10 -10.16 6.27
CA LYS A 100 -14.35 -10.96 7.26
C LYS A 100 -13.00 -10.34 7.60
N PHE A 101 -12.33 -9.75 6.61
CA PHE A 101 -10.98 -9.20 6.73
C PHE A 101 -10.84 -7.86 6.00
N ARG A 102 -9.93 -7.01 6.49
CA ARG A 102 -9.45 -5.83 5.72
C ARG A 102 -8.37 -6.35 4.79
N ILE A 103 -8.59 -6.26 3.49
CA ILE A 103 -7.75 -6.92 2.49
C ILE A 103 -6.77 -5.91 1.93
N PHE A 104 -5.48 -6.17 2.11
CA PHE A 104 -4.39 -5.33 1.64
C PHE A 104 -3.58 -6.07 0.59
N THR A 105 -3.03 -5.35 -0.37
CA THR A 105 -2.13 -5.88 -1.39
C THR A 105 -0.85 -5.07 -1.49
N PHE A 106 0.27 -5.75 -1.68
CA PHE A 106 1.56 -5.13 -1.98
C PHE A 106 1.94 -5.37 -3.43
N SER A 107 2.21 -4.29 -4.16
CA SER A 107 2.45 -4.30 -5.62
C SER A 107 1.24 -4.78 -6.43
N GLY A 108 0.02 -4.54 -5.94
CA GLY A 108 -1.22 -4.86 -6.63
C GLY A 108 -1.55 -6.36 -6.69
N ALA A 109 -2.67 -6.68 -7.33
CA ALA A 109 -3.08 -8.05 -7.62
C ALA A 109 -2.46 -8.54 -8.93
N LYS A 110 -2.29 -9.86 -9.07
CA LYS A 110 -1.86 -10.47 -10.35
C LYS A 110 -2.80 -10.18 -11.51
N ASP A 111 -4.08 -9.92 -11.21
CA ASP A 111 -5.08 -9.58 -12.22
C ASP A 111 -6.04 -8.48 -11.73
N PRO A 112 -6.60 -7.69 -12.65
CA PRO A 112 -7.43 -6.54 -12.30
C PRO A 112 -8.93 -6.87 -12.17
N SER A 113 -9.33 -8.14 -12.02
CA SER A 113 -10.77 -8.53 -11.93
C SER A 113 -11.52 -7.78 -10.83
N HIS A 114 -10.90 -7.60 -9.66
CA HIS A 114 -11.48 -6.83 -8.56
C HIS A 114 -11.76 -5.37 -8.97
N LEU A 115 -10.83 -4.71 -9.68
CA LEU A 115 -11.05 -3.35 -10.20
C LEU A 115 -12.23 -3.31 -11.18
N LYS A 116 -12.32 -4.30 -12.08
CA LYS A 116 -13.44 -4.41 -13.03
C LYS A 116 -14.78 -4.67 -12.34
N ALA A 117 -14.76 -5.31 -11.17
CA ALA A 117 -15.93 -5.53 -10.33
C ALA A 117 -16.31 -4.30 -9.49
N GLY A 118 -15.61 -3.19 -9.68
CA GLY A 118 -15.88 -1.91 -9.04
C GLY A 118 -15.10 -1.68 -7.75
N TYR A 119 -14.24 -2.60 -7.29
CA TYR A 119 -13.36 -2.32 -6.15
C TYR A 119 -12.33 -1.24 -6.50
N ALA A 120 -11.87 -0.51 -5.49
CA ALA A 120 -10.74 0.39 -5.58
C ALA A 120 -9.57 -0.14 -4.76
N ALA A 121 -8.36 0.28 -5.13
CA ALA A 121 -7.15 0.11 -4.34
C ALA A 121 -6.73 1.49 -3.83
N VAL A 122 -6.65 1.67 -2.51
CA VAL A 122 -6.30 2.95 -1.88
C VAL A 122 -5.00 2.81 -1.07
N PRO A 123 -4.04 3.75 -1.17
CA PRO A 123 -2.78 3.62 -0.44
C PRO A 123 -3.00 3.53 1.08
N PHE A 124 -2.38 2.54 1.71
CA PHE A 124 -2.46 2.30 3.15
C PHE A 124 -1.14 1.67 3.66
N GLY A 125 -0.37 2.41 4.47
CA GLY A 125 1.00 2.07 4.81
C GLY A 125 1.84 1.81 3.56
N TYR A 126 2.59 0.72 3.57
CA TYR A 126 3.39 0.28 2.43
C TYR A 126 2.58 -0.46 1.35
N ALA A 127 1.28 -0.66 1.58
CA ALA A 127 0.40 -1.46 0.73
C ALA A 127 -0.75 -0.61 0.18
N GLU A 128 -1.68 -1.26 -0.48
CA GLU A 128 -2.95 -0.70 -0.90
C GLU A 128 -4.08 -1.53 -0.29
N GLU A 129 -5.08 -0.87 0.29
CA GLU A 129 -6.28 -1.54 0.75
C GLU A 129 -7.27 -1.71 -0.40
N ILE A 130 -7.81 -2.92 -0.55
CA ILE A 130 -8.90 -3.21 -1.47
C ILE A 130 -10.21 -2.89 -0.76
N VAL A 131 -10.90 -1.89 -1.29
CA VAL A 131 -12.11 -1.29 -0.71
C VAL A 131 -13.21 -1.25 -1.75
N ARG A 132 -14.48 -1.29 -1.31
CA ARG A 132 -15.59 -0.98 -2.22
C ARG A 132 -15.78 0.54 -2.29
N PRO A 133 -16.23 1.08 -3.42
CA PRO A 133 -16.78 2.41 -3.48
C PRO A 133 -17.93 2.55 -2.48
N MET A 134 -18.04 3.74 -1.92
CA MET A 134 -19.15 4.09 -1.04
C MET A 134 -20.50 3.87 -1.74
N ASP A 135 -21.40 3.20 -1.02
CA ASP A 135 -22.84 3.20 -1.29
C ASP A 135 -23.48 4.01 -0.15
N ASP A 136 -23.94 5.22 -0.45
CA ASP A 136 -24.51 6.16 0.53
C ASP A 136 -25.71 5.55 1.28
N ALA A 137 -26.38 4.54 0.70
CA ALA A 137 -27.50 3.86 1.33
C ALA A 137 -27.07 2.82 2.39
N ASN A 138 -25.85 2.29 2.31
CA ASN A 138 -25.39 1.17 3.14
C ASN A 138 -23.92 1.33 3.52
N LEU A 139 -23.58 2.35 4.31
CA LEU A 139 -22.22 2.57 4.79
C LEU A 139 -21.72 1.39 5.63
N THR A 140 -20.66 0.74 5.16
CA THR A 140 -19.90 -0.26 5.91
C THR A 140 -18.47 0.23 6.16
N PRO A 141 -17.77 -0.26 7.21
CA PRO A 141 -16.36 0.09 7.46
C PRO A 141 -15.38 -0.25 6.32
N TRP A 142 -15.86 -0.97 5.31
CA TRP A 142 -15.12 -1.56 4.19
C TRP A 142 -15.26 -0.75 2.90
N GLN A 143 -16.02 0.34 2.98
CA GLN A 143 -16.22 1.29 1.91
C GLN A 143 -15.47 2.57 2.21
N VAL A 144 -14.92 3.16 1.16
CA VAL A 144 -14.27 4.47 1.24
C VAL A 144 -14.65 5.26 0.00
N ASN A 145 -14.82 6.57 0.16
CA ASN A 145 -14.77 7.50 -0.95
C ASN A 145 -13.41 8.22 -0.93
N SER A 146 -13.07 8.84 -2.05
CA SER A 146 -11.76 9.50 -2.22
C SER A 146 -11.49 10.58 -1.14
N SER A 147 -12.52 11.29 -0.67
CA SER A 147 -12.37 12.33 0.36
C SER A 147 -12.12 11.77 1.76
N MET A 148 -12.78 10.68 2.17
CA MET A 148 -12.50 9.99 3.44
C MET A 148 -11.08 9.45 3.52
N TRP A 149 -10.55 8.95 2.41
CA TRP A 149 -9.13 8.59 2.34
C TRP A 149 -8.27 9.82 2.63
N ALA A 150 -8.52 10.95 1.96
CA ALA A 150 -7.72 12.17 2.13
C ALA A 150 -7.72 12.69 3.57
N GLU A 151 -8.85 12.61 4.26
CA GLU A 151 -8.97 13.00 5.68
C GLU A 151 -8.19 12.08 6.63
N SER A 152 -7.96 10.83 6.23
CA SER A 152 -7.30 9.82 7.07
C SER A 152 -5.82 9.58 6.73
N VAL A 153 -5.29 10.19 5.66
CA VAL A 153 -3.90 9.99 5.18
C VAL A 153 -2.86 10.09 6.28
N ALA A 154 -2.95 11.11 7.14
CA ALA A 154 -1.98 11.31 8.21
C ALA A 154 -1.88 10.12 9.19
N TRP A 155 -2.92 9.30 9.29
CA TRP A 155 -2.98 8.15 10.20
C TRP A 155 -2.43 6.87 9.62
N HIS A 156 -2.51 6.70 8.29
CA HIS A 156 -2.14 5.45 7.64
C HIS A 156 -0.96 5.56 6.68
N MET A 157 -0.45 6.76 6.40
CA MET A 157 0.77 6.94 5.60
C MET A 157 1.97 6.22 6.23
N PRO A 158 2.89 5.64 5.42
CA PRO A 158 4.18 5.20 5.91
C PRO A 158 4.83 6.28 6.76
N ARG A 159 5.25 5.92 7.97
CA ARG A 159 6.11 6.79 8.77
C ARG A 159 7.53 6.72 8.22
N THR A 160 8.31 7.79 8.42
CA THR A 160 9.73 7.80 8.13
C THR A 160 10.39 6.58 8.81
N PRO A 161 10.92 5.62 8.03
CA PRO A 161 11.45 4.41 8.61
C PRO A 161 12.80 4.69 9.28
N PRO A 162 13.22 3.88 10.28
CA PRO A 162 14.53 4.03 10.91
C PRO A 162 15.69 3.84 9.92
N PHE A 163 15.45 3.16 8.81
CA PHE A 163 16.40 2.94 7.72
C PHE A 163 16.34 4.01 6.60
N VAL A 164 15.62 5.13 6.77
CA VAL A 164 15.59 6.19 5.76
C VAL A 164 16.97 6.81 5.49
N ALA A 165 17.82 6.82 6.53
CA ALA A 165 19.19 7.36 6.52
C ALA A 165 20.24 6.30 6.14
N LEU A 166 19.83 5.21 5.48
CA LEU A 166 20.76 4.17 5.03
C LEU A 166 21.90 4.77 4.23
N ALA A 167 23.12 4.41 4.62
CA ALA A 167 24.34 4.83 3.95
C ALA A 167 24.42 4.19 2.55
N ILE A 168 24.13 4.96 1.51
CA ILE A 168 24.03 4.46 0.12
C ILE A 168 25.38 4.00 -0.43
N ASP A 169 26.49 4.56 0.06
CA ASP A 169 27.85 4.09 -0.21
C ASP A 169 28.10 2.67 0.34
N LYS A 170 27.52 2.36 1.50
CA LYS A 170 27.56 1.02 2.11
C LYS A 170 26.52 0.06 1.51
N TYR A 171 25.33 0.57 1.20
CA TYR A 171 24.19 -0.18 0.68
C TYR A 171 23.76 0.40 -0.67
N PRO A 172 24.54 0.16 -1.74
CA PRO A 172 24.25 0.69 -3.05
C PRO A 172 23.03 0.02 -3.70
N GLU A 173 22.63 0.56 -4.85
CA GLU A 173 21.60 -0.03 -5.71
C GLU A 173 21.89 -1.52 -5.99
N GLY A 174 20.84 -2.34 -5.92
CA GLY A 174 20.93 -3.80 -6.05
C GLY A 174 21.06 -4.56 -4.72
N THR A 175 21.31 -3.87 -3.60
CA THR A 175 21.23 -4.48 -2.27
C THR A 175 19.79 -4.57 -1.76
N TRP A 176 19.52 -5.48 -0.83
CA TRP A 176 18.19 -5.62 -0.23
C TRP A 176 17.81 -4.43 0.65
N GLU A 177 18.80 -3.81 1.29
CA GLU A 177 18.63 -2.61 2.10
C GLU A 177 18.23 -1.42 1.24
N TYR A 178 18.90 -1.26 0.08
CA TYR A 178 18.49 -0.27 -0.92
C TYR A 178 17.06 -0.55 -1.40
N LYS A 179 16.74 -1.81 -1.69
CA LYS A 179 15.40 -2.17 -2.16
C LYS A 179 14.31 -1.90 -1.11
N ALA A 180 14.58 -2.12 0.18
CA ALA A 180 13.67 -1.77 1.25
C ALA A 180 13.41 -0.25 1.32
N LEU A 181 14.45 0.56 1.12
CA LEU A 181 14.32 2.02 1.03
C LEU A 181 13.55 2.45 -0.24
N ASP A 182 13.80 1.80 -1.36
CA ASP A 182 13.08 2.01 -2.63
C ASP A 182 11.58 1.72 -2.50
N GLU A 183 11.21 0.64 -1.81
CA GLU A 183 9.79 0.33 -1.55
C GLU A 183 9.11 1.37 -0.65
N TYR A 184 9.85 1.98 0.29
CA TYR A 184 9.32 3.11 1.07
C TYR A 184 9.01 4.32 0.18
N PHE A 185 9.96 4.72 -0.67
CA PHE A 185 9.74 5.86 -1.56
C PHE A 185 8.71 5.57 -2.64
N THR A 186 8.60 4.33 -3.11
CA THR A 186 7.53 3.87 -3.99
C THR A 186 6.17 3.99 -3.29
N ALA A 187 6.07 3.59 -2.03
CA ALA A 187 4.86 3.80 -1.25
C ALA A 187 4.51 5.29 -1.14
N MET A 188 5.47 6.15 -0.79
CA MET A 188 5.26 7.61 -0.73
C MET A 188 4.81 8.20 -2.08
N SER A 189 5.38 7.74 -3.20
CA SER A 189 4.93 8.13 -4.54
C SER A 189 3.47 7.76 -4.80
N ARG A 190 3.03 6.55 -4.42
CA ARG A 190 1.62 6.15 -4.56
C ARG A 190 0.67 7.06 -3.77
N TYR A 191 1.07 7.51 -2.58
CA TYR A 191 0.29 8.50 -1.83
C TYR A 191 0.18 9.82 -2.57
N GLY A 192 1.29 10.29 -3.16
CA GLY A 192 1.29 11.51 -3.97
C GLY A 192 0.38 11.41 -5.19
N GLU A 193 0.47 10.30 -5.94
CA GLU A 193 -0.39 10.02 -7.09
C GLU A 193 -1.86 9.99 -6.71
N PHE A 194 -2.19 9.26 -5.63
CA PHE A 194 -3.57 9.14 -5.18
C PHE A 194 -4.11 10.47 -4.66
N ALA A 195 -3.34 11.22 -3.87
CA ALA A 195 -3.74 12.54 -3.40
C ALA A 195 -4.02 13.51 -4.56
N PHE A 196 -3.21 13.46 -5.62
CA PHE A 196 -3.45 14.25 -6.83
C PHE A 196 -4.76 13.84 -7.52
N LYS A 197 -5.01 12.53 -7.68
CA LYS A 197 -6.28 12.01 -8.20
C LYS A 197 -7.47 12.49 -7.36
N VAL A 198 -7.37 12.47 -6.03
CA VAL A 198 -8.43 12.99 -5.16
C VAL A 198 -8.61 14.50 -5.37
N ALA A 199 -7.52 15.26 -5.57
CA ALA A 199 -7.59 16.70 -5.78
C ALA A 199 -8.30 17.11 -7.08
N GLU A 200 -8.35 16.24 -8.10
CA GLU A 200 -9.12 16.48 -9.32
C GLU A 200 -10.63 16.49 -9.05
N GLU A 201 -11.10 15.70 -8.08
CA GLU A 201 -12.52 15.52 -7.76
C GLU A 201 -12.95 16.31 -6.51
N TYR A 202 -12.09 16.36 -5.50
CA TYR A 202 -12.31 16.97 -4.17
C TYR A 202 -11.10 17.83 -3.75
N PRO A 203 -10.81 18.94 -4.45
CA PRO A 203 -9.59 19.74 -4.23
C PRO A 203 -9.41 20.24 -2.79
N ALA A 204 -10.48 20.72 -2.15
CA ALA A 204 -10.43 21.21 -0.77
C ALA A 204 -10.16 20.08 0.24
N SER A 205 -10.82 18.92 0.08
CA SER A 205 -10.62 17.75 0.95
C SER A 205 -9.25 17.09 0.75
N ALA A 206 -8.68 17.17 -0.46
CA ALA A 206 -7.37 16.61 -0.77
C ALA A 206 -6.20 17.44 -0.20
N LEU A 207 -6.41 18.73 0.07
CA LEU A 207 -5.34 19.66 0.46
C LEU A 207 -4.53 19.18 1.68
N PRO A 208 -5.13 18.76 2.81
CA PRO A 208 -4.37 18.27 3.96
C PRO A 208 -3.53 17.04 3.63
N ALA A 209 -4.06 16.12 2.80
CA ALA A 209 -3.32 14.94 2.35
C ALA A 209 -2.11 15.33 1.50
N CYS A 210 -2.30 16.19 0.49
CA CYS A 210 -1.22 16.69 -0.36
C CYS A 210 -0.11 17.36 0.45
N VAL A 211 -0.48 18.23 1.40
CA VAL A 211 0.48 18.92 2.27
C VAL A 211 1.24 17.92 3.14
N THR A 212 0.54 16.93 3.73
CA THR A 212 1.15 15.91 4.59
C THR A 212 2.17 15.06 3.84
N VAL A 213 1.79 14.54 2.67
CA VAL A 213 2.66 13.71 1.82
C VAL A 213 3.89 14.51 1.39
N TYR A 214 3.70 15.75 0.95
CA TYR A 214 4.80 16.62 0.54
C TYR A 214 5.75 16.96 1.70
N ALA A 215 5.20 17.33 2.87
CA ALA A 215 5.99 17.70 4.03
C ALA A 215 6.89 16.54 4.50
N GLN A 216 6.35 15.32 4.53
CA GLN A 216 7.15 14.15 4.90
C GLN A 216 8.21 13.82 3.85
N ALA A 217 7.87 13.89 2.56
CA ALA A 217 8.85 13.68 1.49
C ALA A 217 10.04 14.65 1.57
N VAL A 218 9.78 15.92 1.93
CA VAL A 218 10.84 16.92 2.16
C VAL A 218 11.66 16.59 3.40
N ALA A 219 11.02 16.15 4.48
CA ALA A 219 11.71 15.76 5.72
C ALA A 219 12.64 14.54 5.49
N ASP A 220 12.14 13.48 4.87
CA ASP A 220 12.91 12.27 4.56
C ASP A 220 14.12 12.58 3.68
N TRP A 221 13.93 13.48 2.71
CA TRP A 221 15.01 13.95 1.86
C TRP A 221 16.08 14.72 2.62
N GLY A 222 15.67 15.58 3.57
CA GLY A 222 16.59 16.31 4.43
C GLY A 222 17.47 15.38 5.27
N VAL A 223 16.91 14.26 5.72
CA VAL A 223 17.64 13.23 6.49
C VAL A 223 18.64 12.47 5.61
N ARG A 224 18.26 12.11 4.39
CA ARG A 224 19.11 11.28 3.52
C ARG A 224 20.18 12.07 2.74
N GLY A 225 19.83 13.25 2.24
CA GLY A 225 20.62 13.99 1.26
C GLY A 225 20.52 13.45 -0.18
N ARG A 226 21.14 14.17 -1.13
CA ARG A 226 21.23 13.77 -2.56
C ARG A 226 22.28 12.68 -2.73
N CYS A 227 21.93 11.59 -3.42
CA CYS A 227 22.86 10.50 -3.76
C CYS A 227 23.20 10.43 -5.27
N GLY A 228 22.42 11.08 -6.16
CA GLY A 228 22.56 10.90 -7.61
C GLY A 228 22.07 9.54 -8.12
N CYS A 229 21.31 8.79 -7.32
CA CYS A 229 20.80 7.45 -7.59
C CYS A 229 19.31 7.46 -7.98
N SER A 230 18.74 6.31 -8.39
CA SER A 230 17.35 6.21 -8.88
C SER A 230 16.31 6.75 -7.90
N LEU A 231 16.61 6.71 -6.60
CA LEU A 231 15.76 7.25 -5.53
C LEU A 231 15.57 8.79 -5.57
N ASP A 232 16.47 9.53 -6.22
CA ASP A 232 16.29 10.98 -6.43
C ASP A 232 15.11 11.27 -7.39
N GLY A 233 14.70 10.28 -8.19
CA GLY A 233 13.52 10.35 -9.05
C GLY A 233 12.21 10.47 -8.27
N HIS A 234 12.03 9.70 -7.19
CA HIS A 234 10.84 9.78 -6.33
C HIS A 234 10.68 11.17 -5.71
N VAL A 235 11.78 11.76 -5.25
CA VAL A 235 11.75 13.11 -4.66
C VAL A 235 11.45 14.17 -5.71
N THR A 236 12.00 14.03 -6.91
CA THR A 236 11.70 14.95 -8.02
C THR A 236 10.22 14.87 -8.40
N PHE A 237 9.66 13.66 -8.44
CA PHE A 237 8.25 13.43 -8.66
C PHE A 237 7.37 14.08 -7.58
N LEU A 238 7.64 13.83 -6.30
CA LEU A 238 6.89 14.41 -5.17
C LEU A 238 7.00 15.94 -5.12
N LYS A 239 8.15 16.50 -5.51
CA LYS A 239 8.32 17.95 -5.68
C LYS A 239 7.46 18.52 -6.80
N GLY A 240 7.42 17.83 -7.94
CA GLY A 240 6.56 18.18 -9.06
C GLY A 240 5.08 18.19 -8.66
N LEU A 241 4.63 17.15 -7.97
CA LEU A 241 3.26 17.05 -7.46
C LEU A 241 2.90 18.20 -6.53
N GLY A 242 3.76 18.52 -5.55
CA GLY A 242 3.54 19.65 -4.65
C GLY A 242 3.38 20.98 -5.38
N LEU A 243 4.19 21.22 -6.42
CA LEU A 243 4.09 22.42 -7.24
C LEU A 243 2.80 22.45 -8.08
N CYS A 244 2.40 21.32 -8.66
CA CYS A 244 1.15 21.21 -9.41
C CYS A 244 -0.06 21.51 -8.52
N HIS A 245 -0.09 20.93 -7.31
CA HIS A 245 -1.18 21.18 -6.37
C HIS A 245 -1.24 22.64 -5.92
N TYR A 246 -0.08 23.26 -5.61
CA TYR A 246 -0.01 24.68 -5.29
C TYR A 246 -0.61 25.55 -6.41
N LYS A 247 -0.29 25.24 -7.68
CA LYS A 247 -0.86 25.96 -8.83
C LYS A 247 -2.37 25.76 -8.96
N MET A 248 -2.90 24.56 -8.70
CA MET A 248 -4.35 24.31 -8.72
C MET A 248 -5.09 25.19 -7.71
N LEU A 249 -4.56 25.32 -6.49
CA LEU A 249 -5.12 26.20 -5.47
C LEU A 249 -5.08 27.67 -5.89
N GLN A 250 -3.95 28.13 -6.46
CA GLN A 250 -3.84 29.50 -6.97
C GLN A 250 -4.84 29.82 -8.09
N MET A 251 -5.24 28.80 -8.86
CA MET A 251 -6.24 28.93 -9.93
C MET A 251 -7.69 28.90 -9.41
N GLY A 252 -7.92 28.84 -8.10
CA GLY A 252 -9.26 28.78 -7.51
C GLY A 252 -9.97 27.44 -7.74
N MET A 253 -9.24 26.39 -8.13
CA MET A 253 -9.78 25.03 -8.19
C MET A 253 -9.94 24.51 -6.77
N GLY A 254 -11.08 24.80 -6.14
CA GLY A 254 -11.30 24.57 -4.71
C GLY A 254 -12.67 25.00 -4.19
N ASP A 255 -13.29 26.03 -4.79
CA ASP A 255 -14.45 26.73 -4.21
C ASP A 255 -15.80 26.44 -4.86
N THR A 256 -15.96 25.34 -5.60
CA THR A 256 -17.29 24.97 -6.11
C THR A 256 -17.61 23.51 -5.83
N PRO A 257 -18.47 23.21 -4.83
CA PRO A 257 -19.16 21.94 -4.85
C PRO A 257 -19.98 21.90 -6.14
N ARG A 258 -19.68 20.94 -7.03
CA ARG A 258 -20.41 20.76 -8.31
C ARG A 258 -21.88 20.35 -8.14
N ASN A 259 -22.42 20.33 -6.92
CA ASN A 259 -23.81 19.99 -6.64
C ASN A 259 -24.46 21.01 -5.68
N LEU A 260 -24.66 22.25 -6.14
CA LEU A 260 -25.63 23.20 -5.58
C LEU A 260 -26.15 24.15 -6.68
N VAL A 261 -26.48 23.60 -7.85
CA VAL A 261 -27.36 24.28 -8.81
C VAL A 261 -28.52 23.34 -9.08
N ALA A 262 -29.71 23.82 -8.73
CA ALA A 262 -31.01 23.18 -8.88
C ALA A 262 -31.37 22.88 -10.34
#